data_AF-A0A9E4V1K8-F1
#
_entry.id   AF-A0A9E4V1K8-F1
#
_cell.length_a   1.000
_cell.length_b   1.000
_cell.length_c   1.000
_cell.angle_alpha   90.00
_cell.angle_beta   90.00
_cell.angle_gamma   90.00
#
_symmetry.space_group_name_H-M   'P 1'
#
loop_
_entity.id
_entity.type
_entity.pdbx_description
1 polymer ?
#
loop_
_entity_poly.entity_id
_entity_poly.type
_entity_poly.pdbx_seq_one_letter_code
_entity_poly.pdbx_strand_id
1 'polypeptide(L)'
;TTEGRGSASQPPRTTTATPPPPTSDAGPSYPDATASSVPLPVSADATELTPKLVLDADAIKFGVGQDVTVRLLLTSAPTGVSGFILNVEIADSKVAEILSATFPSFGLATASTLPAASTKLQAVDLSQLVNPTSDEVLLATVKVRGIAPGTTDLRVVVTRVDDDDGQPVNPPAPPITLTVQ
;
A
#
# COMPACT_ATOMS: atom_id res chain seq x y z
N THR A 1 61.40 1.08 -45.80
CA THR A 1 60.92 1.66 -47.07
C THR A 1 59.58 2.32 -46.79
N THR A 2 59.58 3.60 -46.44
CA THR A 2 59.31 4.75 -47.35
C THR A 2 57.81 4.91 -47.55
N GLU A 3 57.15 5.78 -46.78
CA GLU A 3 56.73 7.15 -47.14
C GLU A 3 55.63 7.25 -48.22
N GLY A 4 54.46 7.73 -47.78
CA GLY A 4 53.83 8.99 -48.20
C GLY A 4 53.69 9.39 -49.68
N ARG A 5 52.44 9.74 -50.03
CA ARG A 5 51.92 10.83 -50.92
C ARG A 5 50.62 10.29 -51.56
N GLY A 6 49.44 10.88 -51.46
CA GLY A 6 49.05 12.28 -51.35
C GLY A 6 48.17 12.58 -52.57
N SER A 7 46.93 13.03 -52.38
CA SER A 7 46.22 13.94 -53.30
C SER A 7 44.90 14.39 -52.70
N ALA A 8 44.70 15.69 -52.76
CA ALA A 8 43.60 16.47 -52.24
C ALA A 8 42.36 16.37 -53.14
N SER A 9 41.17 16.46 -52.53
CA SER A 9 39.96 16.93 -53.20
C SER A 9 39.27 17.96 -52.32
N GLN A 10 39.23 19.18 -52.84
CA GLN A 10 38.59 20.37 -52.30
C GLN A 10 37.06 20.21 -52.36
N PRO A 11 36.28 20.68 -51.36
CA PRO A 11 34.84 20.77 -51.49
C PRO A 11 34.44 22.02 -52.29
N PRO A 12 33.41 21.96 -53.16
CA PRO A 12 32.88 23.16 -53.78
C PRO A 12 32.15 24.03 -52.75
N ARG A 13 32.47 25.33 -52.74
CA ARG A 13 31.65 26.39 -52.14
C ARG A 13 30.71 26.95 -53.21
N THR A 14 29.41 27.01 -52.88
CA THR A 14 28.38 27.93 -53.43
C THR A 14 27.05 27.49 -52.81
N THR A 15 26.07 28.29 -52.40
CA THR A 15 25.79 29.73 -52.38
C THR A 15 24.55 29.89 -51.49
N THR A 16 24.51 30.96 -50.69
CA THR A 16 23.36 31.39 -49.88
C THR A 16 22.09 31.55 -50.73
N ALA A 17 20.98 30.93 -50.32
CA ALA A 17 19.64 31.23 -50.83
C ALA A 17 18.80 31.82 -49.70
N THR A 18 18.41 33.08 -49.86
CA THR A 18 17.52 33.86 -48.98
C THR A 18 16.07 33.38 -49.13
N PRO A 19 15.28 33.22 -48.05
CA PRO A 19 13.86 32.88 -48.16
C PRO A 19 12.99 34.10 -48.54
N PRO A 20 11.87 33.90 -49.28
CA PRO A 20 10.91 34.96 -49.63
C PRO A 20 10.00 35.37 -48.44
N PRO A 21 9.34 36.55 -48.49
CA PRO A 21 8.53 37.09 -47.40
C PRO A 21 7.19 36.36 -47.20
N PRO A 22 6.54 36.48 -46.02
CA PRO A 22 5.28 35.80 -45.75
C PRO A 22 4.10 36.46 -46.47
N THR A 23 3.34 35.67 -47.23
CA THR A 23 1.99 36.02 -47.69
C THR A 23 0.98 35.85 -46.56
N SER A 24 0.26 36.92 -46.23
CA SER A 24 -0.94 36.86 -45.39
C SER A 24 -2.05 36.16 -46.18
N ASP A 25 -2.60 35.09 -45.62
CA ASP A 25 -3.90 34.58 -46.03
C ASP A 25 -4.86 34.65 -44.85
N ALA A 26 -6.05 35.19 -45.13
CA ALA A 26 -7.08 35.48 -44.16
C ALA A 26 -8.19 34.43 -44.26
N GLY A 27 -8.42 33.71 -43.16
CA GLY A 27 -9.68 33.01 -42.87
C GLY A 27 -9.50 31.66 -42.17
N PRO A 28 -10.56 31.07 -41.58
CA PRO A 28 -11.84 31.63 -41.18
C PRO A 28 -11.92 31.84 -39.65
N SER A 29 -12.85 32.70 -39.23
CA SER A 29 -13.22 32.91 -37.84
C SER A 29 -13.72 31.60 -37.21
N TYR A 30 -13.05 31.13 -36.16
CA TYR A 30 -13.57 30.05 -35.32
C TYR A 30 -14.79 30.58 -34.54
N PRO A 31 -15.93 29.87 -34.51
CA PRO A 31 -16.99 30.23 -33.59
C PRO A 31 -16.48 30.04 -32.16
N ASP A 32 -16.81 31.03 -31.33
CA ASP A 32 -16.61 31.08 -29.90
C ASP A 32 -16.99 29.74 -29.23
N ALA A 33 -15.98 28.92 -28.93
CA ALA A 33 -16.14 27.80 -28.03
C ALA A 33 -16.18 28.38 -26.62
N THR A 34 -17.38 28.75 -26.17
CA THR A 34 -17.65 28.89 -24.74
C THR A 34 -17.36 27.54 -24.10
N ALA A 35 -16.14 27.39 -23.60
CA ALA A 35 -15.75 26.27 -22.77
C ALA A 35 -16.59 26.38 -21.50
N SER A 36 -17.76 25.74 -21.50
CA SER A 36 -18.45 25.37 -20.26
C SER A 36 -17.48 24.50 -19.49
N SER A 37 -16.78 25.13 -18.55
CA SER A 37 -16.02 24.45 -17.53
C SER A 37 -17.04 23.68 -16.70
N VAL A 38 -17.33 22.44 -17.08
CA VAL A 38 -17.97 21.50 -16.18
C VAL A 38 -16.87 21.14 -15.17
N PRO A 39 -16.94 21.59 -13.91
CA PRO A 39 -16.00 21.08 -12.93
C PRO A 39 -16.24 19.57 -12.83
N LEU A 40 -15.17 18.79 -13.03
CA LEU A 40 -15.18 17.39 -12.65
C LEU A 40 -15.59 17.33 -11.18
N PRO A 41 -16.55 16.48 -10.77
CA PRO A 41 -16.76 16.23 -9.36
C PRO A 41 -15.54 15.44 -8.88
N VAL A 42 -14.50 16.12 -8.38
CA VAL A 42 -13.45 15.47 -7.60
C VAL A 42 -14.00 15.21 -6.20
N SER A 43 -14.95 14.29 -6.12
CA SER A 43 -15.23 13.54 -4.90
C SER A 43 -14.13 12.51 -4.74
N ALA A 44 -12.99 12.95 -4.20
CA ALA A 44 -12.09 12.09 -3.47
C ALA A 44 -12.00 12.67 -2.07
N ASP A 45 -12.52 11.94 -1.11
CA ASP A 45 -12.34 12.19 0.31
C ASP A 45 -10.83 12.07 0.62
N ALA A 46 -10.09 13.15 0.41
CA ALA A 46 -8.64 13.22 0.57
C ALA A 46 -8.21 13.31 2.04
N THR A 47 -9.00 12.73 2.95
CA THR A 47 -8.84 12.91 4.39
C THR A 47 -8.19 11.71 5.09
N GLU A 48 -7.82 10.64 4.37
CA GLU A 48 -7.23 9.44 4.97
C GLU A 48 -5.86 9.06 4.39
N LEU A 49 -4.96 10.04 4.24
CA LEU A 49 -3.53 9.75 4.05
C LEU A 49 -2.83 9.30 5.34
N THR A 50 -3.55 9.19 6.46
CA THR A 50 -3.00 8.71 7.73
C THR A 50 -3.12 7.19 7.78
N PRO A 51 -2.01 6.44 7.81
CA PRO A 51 -2.04 4.99 7.96
C PRO A 51 -2.79 4.59 9.23
N LYS A 52 -3.74 3.67 9.13
CA LYS A 52 -4.40 3.01 10.25
C LYS A 52 -4.33 1.52 10.07
N LEU A 53 -4.23 0.81 11.18
CA LEU A 53 -4.27 -0.64 11.19
C LEU A 53 -5.67 -1.07 11.63
N VAL A 54 -6.39 -1.76 10.77
CA VAL A 54 -7.79 -2.15 11.01
C VAL A 54 -7.94 -3.66 10.95
N LEU A 55 -8.80 -4.18 11.81
CA LEU A 55 -9.33 -5.53 11.67
C LEU A 55 -10.64 -5.42 10.87
N ASP A 56 -10.91 -6.37 9.97
CA ASP A 56 -11.99 -6.28 8.97
C ASP A 56 -13.43 -6.36 9.50
N ALA A 57 -13.63 -6.26 10.81
CA ALA A 57 -14.93 -6.19 11.46
C ALA A 57 -14.83 -5.48 12.80
N ASP A 58 -15.77 -4.60 13.15
CA ASP A 58 -15.79 -3.94 14.47
C ASP A 58 -16.11 -4.91 15.62
N ALA A 59 -16.92 -5.93 15.34
CA ALA A 59 -17.28 -6.98 16.28
C ALA A 59 -17.67 -8.27 15.57
N ILE A 60 -17.41 -9.42 16.20
CA ILE A 60 -17.72 -10.74 15.67
C ILE A 60 -18.43 -11.57 16.74
N LYS A 61 -19.53 -12.23 16.36
CA LYS A 61 -20.27 -13.17 17.23
C LYS A 61 -20.17 -14.59 16.66
N PHE A 62 -19.76 -15.55 17.48
CA PHE A 62 -19.55 -16.93 17.05
C PHE A 62 -19.67 -17.92 18.21
N GLY A 63 -19.70 -19.21 17.90
CA GLY A 63 -19.97 -20.26 18.88
C GLY A 63 -18.74 -20.79 19.61
N VAL A 64 -18.93 -21.39 20.78
CA VAL A 64 -17.89 -22.22 21.41
C VAL A 64 -17.42 -23.33 20.46
N GLY A 65 -16.11 -23.50 20.33
CA GLY A 65 -15.49 -24.46 19.41
C GLY A 65 -15.56 -24.07 17.93
N GLN A 66 -16.22 -22.96 17.58
CA GLN A 66 -16.20 -22.41 16.23
C GLN A 66 -14.94 -21.58 16.01
N ASP A 67 -14.49 -21.59 14.76
CA ASP A 67 -13.37 -20.79 14.31
C ASP A 67 -13.88 -19.61 13.47
N VAL A 68 -13.30 -18.44 13.66
CA VAL A 68 -13.49 -17.26 12.82
C VAL A 68 -12.16 -16.78 12.27
N THR A 69 -12.22 -16.11 11.13
CA THR A 69 -11.06 -15.52 10.48
C THR A 69 -11.19 -14.00 10.56
N VAL A 70 -10.11 -13.32 10.93
CA VAL A 70 -10.04 -11.86 10.99
C VAL A 70 -8.86 -11.40 10.14
N ARG A 71 -9.10 -10.48 9.22
CA ARG A 71 -8.04 -9.90 8.39
C ARG A 71 -7.52 -8.64 9.06
N LEU A 72 -6.20 -8.51 9.04
CA LEU A 72 -5.48 -7.34 9.51
C LEU A 72 -5.03 -6.52 8.30
N LEU A 73 -5.55 -5.30 8.17
CA LEU A 73 -5.30 -4.42 7.02
C LEU A 73 -4.62 -3.12 7.45
N LEU A 74 -3.74 -2.61 6.61
CA LEU A 74 -3.26 -1.24 6.66
C LEU A 74 -4.09 -0.41 5.68
N THR A 75 -4.79 0.63 6.15
CA THR A 75 -5.73 1.40 5.33
C THR A 75 -5.05 2.16 4.19
N SER A 76 -3.84 2.65 4.43
CA SER A 76 -3.04 3.41 3.47
C SER A 76 -1.56 3.30 3.80
N ALA A 77 -0.69 3.27 2.79
CA ALA A 77 0.77 3.31 2.91
C ALA A 77 1.35 4.42 2.01
N PRO A 78 1.28 5.71 2.40
CA PRO A 78 1.74 6.82 1.57
C PRO A 78 3.22 6.71 1.17
N THR A 79 4.06 6.14 2.04
CA THR A 79 5.51 5.95 1.85
C THR A 79 5.91 4.47 1.74
N GLY A 80 4.95 3.57 1.53
CA GLY A 80 5.19 2.12 1.52
C GLY A 80 5.44 1.53 2.90
N VAL A 81 5.75 0.23 2.94
CA VAL A 81 6.14 -0.50 4.16
C VAL A 81 7.24 -1.51 3.84
N SER A 82 8.41 -1.34 4.45
CA SER A 82 9.52 -2.30 4.31
C SER A 82 9.40 -3.49 5.27
N GLY A 83 8.67 -3.34 6.37
CA GLY A 83 8.41 -4.43 7.30
C GLY A 83 7.63 -4.03 8.54
N PHE A 84 7.23 -5.03 9.32
CA PHE A 84 6.49 -4.82 10.57
C PHE A 84 6.78 -5.88 11.63
N ILE A 85 6.55 -5.47 12.87
CA ILE A 85 6.46 -6.29 14.07
C ILE A 85 5.21 -5.86 14.84
N LEU A 86 4.26 -6.77 14.97
CA LEU A 86 2.98 -6.55 15.62
C LEU A 86 2.74 -7.66 16.64
N ASN A 87 2.08 -7.35 17.75
CA ASN A 87 1.52 -8.37 18.64
C ASN A 87 0.01 -8.39 18.49
N VAL A 88 -0.57 -9.56 18.20
CA VAL A 88 -2.01 -9.77 18.20
C VAL A 88 -2.39 -10.45 19.51
N GLU A 89 -3.36 -9.89 20.24
CA GLU A 89 -3.66 -10.27 21.62
C GLU A 89 -5.16 -10.44 21.86
N ILE A 90 -5.53 -11.55 22.51
CA ILE A 90 -6.85 -11.78 23.10
C ILE A 90 -6.80 -11.28 24.55
N ALA A 91 -7.67 -10.35 24.90
CA ALA A 91 -7.69 -9.75 26.24
C ALA A 91 -8.05 -10.76 27.36
N ASP A 92 -9.01 -11.65 27.12
CA ASP A 92 -9.36 -12.76 28.01
C ASP A 92 -9.16 -14.11 27.30
N SER A 93 -8.04 -14.76 27.61
CA SER A 93 -7.66 -16.06 27.05
C SER A 93 -8.61 -17.20 27.44
N LYS A 94 -9.54 -17.00 28.38
CA LYS A 94 -10.57 -17.98 28.72
C LYS A 94 -11.72 -17.96 27.73
N VAL A 95 -11.92 -16.85 27.01
CA VAL A 95 -13.02 -16.67 26.06
C VAL A 95 -12.61 -17.12 24.65
N ALA A 96 -11.39 -16.80 24.21
CA ALA A 96 -10.92 -17.12 22.87
C ALA A 96 -9.40 -17.40 22.81
N GLU A 97 -8.96 -18.05 21.74
CA GLU A 97 -7.55 -18.34 21.46
C GLU A 97 -7.21 -18.15 19.99
N ILE A 98 -6.02 -17.64 19.68
CA ILE A 98 -5.51 -17.51 18.31
C ILE A 98 -4.93 -18.87 17.90
N LEU A 99 -5.42 -19.44 16.80
CA LEU A 99 -5.01 -20.75 16.30
C LEU A 99 -3.86 -20.68 15.32
N SER A 100 -3.91 -19.73 14.39
CA SER A 100 -2.97 -19.62 13.29
C SER A 100 -2.94 -18.18 12.76
N ALA A 101 -1.82 -17.80 12.17
CA ALA A 101 -1.71 -16.60 11.36
C ALA A 101 -1.14 -16.99 9.98
N THR A 102 -1.71 -16.42 8.93
CA THR A 102 -1.19 -16.53 7.56
C THR A 102 -0.86 -15.14 7.04
N PHE A 103 0.08 -15.08 6.11
CA PHE A 103 0.61 -13.84 5.56
C PHE A 103 0.48 -13.87 4.03
N PRO A 104 0.30 -12.71 3.39
CA PRO A 104 0.73 -12.52 2.01
C PRO A 104 2.19 -12.95 1.80
N SER A 105 2.58 -13.12 0.54
CA SER A 105 3.92 -13.56 0.17
C SER A 105 4.97 -12.44 0.29
N PHE A 106 5.15 -11.85 1.48
CA PHE A 106 6.14 -10.80 1.75
C PHE A 106 7.59 -11.23 1.51
N GLY A 107 7.85 -12.53 1.43
CA GLY A 107 9.18 -13.12 1.26
C GLY A 107 9.70 -13.68 2.59
N LEU A 108 9.73 -12.87 3.65
CA LEU A 108 9.99 -13.33 5.02
C LEU A 108 8.84 -12.94 5.93
N ALA A 109 8.14 -13.92 6.49
CA ALA A 109 7.10 -13.69 7.48
C ALA A 109 7.05 -14.84 8.50
N THR A 110 6.83 -14.51 9.76
CA THR A 110 6.72 -15.47 10.86
C THR A 110 5.66 -15.04 11.87
N ALA A 111 5.05 -16.03 12.52
CA ALA A 111 4.29 -15.86 13.74
C ALA A 111 5.02 -16.59 14.88
N SER A 112 4.94 -16.07 16.11
CA SER A 112 5.40 -16.81 17.28
C SER A 112 4.50 -18.02 17.58
N THR A 113 4.80 -18.75 18.65
CA THR A 113 4.09 -19.97 19.06
C THR A 113 2.57 -19.78 19.04
N LEU A 114 1.91 -20.72 18.35
CA LEU A 114 0.47 -20.84 18.23
C LEU A 114 0.10 -22.33 18.39
N PRO A 115 -1.09 -22.65 18.94
CA PRO A 115 -2.13 -21.73 19.38
C PRO A 115 -1.75 -20.99 20.69
N ALA A 116 -2.23 -19.75 20.85
CA ALA A 116 -1.93 -18.90 22.00
C ALA A 116 -2.92 -17.72 22.14
N ALA A 117 -2.96 -17.08 23.32
CA ALA A 117 -3.70 -15.83 23.53
C ALA A 117 -3.00 -14.59 22.96
N SER A 118 -1.69 -14.67 22.74
CA SER A 118 -0.89 -13.61 22.13
C SER A 118 0.08 -14.22 21.13
N THR A 119 0.25 -13.59 19.98
CA THR A 119 1.27 -13.97 19.00
C THR A 119 1.93 -12.75 18.37
N LYS A 120 3.25 -12.80 18.27
CA LYS A 120 4.07 -11.83 17.56
C LYS A 120 4.05 -12.17 16.08
N LEU A 121 3.56 -11.26 15.27
CA LEU A 121 3.62 -11.30 13.81
C LEU A 121 4.79 -10.44 13.34
N GLN A 122 5.66 -11.00 12.52
CA GLN A 122 6.80 -10.28 11.96
C GLN A 122 6.90 -10.56 10.46
N ALA A 123 7.05 -9.52 9.66
CA ALA A 123 7.30 -9.66 8.23
C ALA A 123 8.26 -8.59 7.70
N VAL A 124 8.96 -8.92 6.62
CA VAL A 124 9.78 -8.01 5.82
C VAL A 124 9.27 -8.11 4.39
N ASP A 125 8.93 -6.97 3.78
CA ASP A 125 8.35 -6.90 2.44
C ASP A 125 9.44 -6.95 1.34
N LEU A 126 10.11 -8.09 1.24
CA LEU A 126 11.09 -8.34 0.18
C LEU A 126 10.43 -8.50 -1.20
N SER A 127 9.12 -8.73 -1.24
CA SER A 127 8.34 -8.91 -2.46
C SER A 127 7.73 -7.62 -2.99
N GLN A 128 7.94 -6.48 -2.31
CA GLN A 128 7.39 -5.17 -2.69
C GLN A 128 5.86 -5.21 -2.88
N LEU A 129 5.16 -5.80 -1.91
CA LEU A 129 3.69 -5.84 -1.88
C LEU A 129 3.08 -4.53 -1.37
N VAL A 130 3.81 -3.75 -0.57
CA VAL A 130 3.34 -2.52 0.08
C VAL A 130 4.15 -1.33 -0.44
N ASN A 131 3.87 -0.92 -1.67
CA ASN A 131 4.51 0.22 -2.30
C ASN A 131 3.94 1.57 -1.78
N PRO A 132 4.61 2.71 -2.05
CA PRO A 132 4.03 4.02 -1.82
C PRO A 132 2.67 4.17 -2.49
N THR A 133 1.74 4.82 -1.78
CA THR A 133 0.33 5.00 -2.15
C THR A 133 -0.47 3.69 -2.27
N SER A 134 0.00 2.58 -1.68
CA SER A 134 -0.84 1.37 -1.58
C SER A 134 -1.97 1.61 -0.60
N ASP A 135 -3.19 1.22 -0.98
CA ASP A 135 -4.38 1.35 -0.15
C ASP A 135 -4.92 -0.03 0.23
N GLU A 136 -5.54 -0.13 1.41
CA GLU A 136 -6.21 -1.33 1.93
C GLU A 136 -5.36 -2.61 1.81
N VAL A 137 -4.16 -2.58 2.38
CA VAL A 137 -3.17 -3.65 2.23
C VAL A 137 -3.39 -4.71 3.30
N LEU A 138 -3.65 -5.95 2.88
CA LEU A 138 -3.69 -7.10 3.78
C LEU A 138 -2.29 -7.36 4.35
N LEU A 139 -2.12 -7.33 5.67
CA LEU A 139 -0.87 -7.66 6.34
C LEU A 139 -0.86 -9.10 6.88
N ALA A 140 -1.98 -9.55 7.43
CA ALA A 140 -2.10 -10.91 7.92
C ALA A 140 -3.56 -11.34 7.99
N THR A 141 -3.78 -12.64 8.07
CA THR A 141 -5.07 -13.24 8.37
C THR A 141 -4.91 -14.10 9.61
N VAL A 142 -5.62 -13.77 10.68
CA VAL A 142 -5.59 -14.54 11.94
C VAL A 142 -6.84 -15.39 12.07
N LYS A 143 -6.65 -16.63 12.51
CA LYS A 143 -7.75 -17.55 12.81
C LYS A 143 -7.91 -17.64 14.32
N VAL A 144 -9.11 -17.41 14.82
CA VAL A 144 -9.45 -17.38 16.25
C VAL A 144 -10.51 -18.42 16.56
N ARG A 145 -10.40 -19.09 17.71
CA ARG A 145 -11.37 -20.09 18.20
C ARG A 145 -12.07 -19.62 19.48
N GLY A 146 -13.35 -19.92 19.58
CA GLY A 146 -14.13 -19.69 20.79
C GLY A 146 -13.87 -20.80 21.81
N ILE A 147 -13.51 -20.44 23.04
CA ILE A 147 -13.16 -21.38 24.11
C ILE A 147 -14.31 -21.53 25.11
N ALA A 148 -14.89 -20.43 25.55
CA ALA A 148 -16.02 -20.41 26.48
C ALA A 148 -16.93 -19.20 26.21
N PRO A 149 -18.22 -19.26 26.61
CA PRO A 149 -19.12 -18.13 26.45
C PRO A 149 -18.61 -16.88 27.18
N GLY A 150 -18.68 -15.73 26.53
CA GLY A 150 -18.19 -14.47 27.07
C GLY A 150 -17.83 -13.45 26.00
N THR A 151 -17.26 -12.33 26.45
CA THR A 151 -16.81 -11.25 25.58
C THR A 151 -15.34 -10.94 25.86
N THR A 152 -14.54 -10.79 24.81
CA THR A 152 -13.13 -10.37 24.88
C THR A 152 -12.80 -9.45 23.72
N ASP A 153 -11.80 -8.60 23.90
CA ASP A 153 -11.23 -7.85 22.78
C ASP A 153 -10.19 -8.70 22.04
N LEU A 154 -10.11 -8.51 20.72
CA LEU A 154 -8.94 -8.82 19.90
C LEU A 154 -8.22 -7.50 19.60
N ARG A 155 -6.95 -7.43 19.98
CA ARG A 155 -6.13 -6.21 19.93
C ARG A 155 -4.93 -6.41 19.04
N VAL A 156 -4.47 -5.32 18.42
CA VAL A 156 -3.17 -5.30 17.74
C VAL A 156 -2.31 -4.23 18.37
N VAL A 157 -1.16 -4.63 18.90
CA VAL A 157 -0.16 -3.75 19.48
C VAL A 157 0.95 -3.57 18.46
N VAL A 158 1.10 -2.33 17.99
CA VAL A 158 2.18 -1.96 17.06
C VAL A 158 3.49 -1.88 17.84
N THR A 159 4.41 -2.81 17.55
CA THR A 159 5.78 -2.74 18.10
C THR A 159 6.69 -1.99 17.14
N ARG A 160 6.55 -2.25 15.84
CA ARG A 160 7.30 -1.58 14.78
C ARG A 160 6.55 -1.70 13.46
N VAL A 161 6.48 -0.61 12.72
CA VAL A 161 6.21 -0.60 11.27
C VAL A 161 7.21 0.40 10.71
N ASP A 162 7.95 0.03 9.69
CA ASP A 162 8.85 0.95 9.01
C ASP A 162 8.41 1.11 7.55
N ASP A 163 8.50 2.33 7.03
CA ASP A 163 8.28 2.58 5.61
C ASP A 163 9.47 2.13 4.74
N ASP A 164 9.38 2.36 3.43
CA ASP A 164 10.41 1.94 2.48
C ASP A 164 11.75 2.67 2.67
N ASP A 165 11.73 3.86 3.28
CA ASP A 165 12.91 4.64 3.65
C ASP A 165 13.45 4.25 5.05
N GLY A 166 12.82 3.27 5.70
CA GLY A 166 13.18 2.80 7.03
C GLY A 166 12.76 3.73 8.17
N GLN A 167 11.87 4.69 7.91
CA GLN A 167 11.31 5.57 8.93
C GLN A 167 10.16 4.87 9.66
N PRO A 168 10.07 5.04 10.99
CA PRO A 168 8.99 4.42 11.75
C PRO A 168 7.63 5.06 11.41
N VAL A 169 6.64 4.21 11.15
CA VAL A 169 5.23 4.57 11.03
C VAL A 169 4.49 4.01 12.25
N ASN A 170 3.64 4.81 12.88
CA ASN A 170 2.89 4.41 14.07
C ASN A 170 1.37 4.49 13.82
N PRO A 171 0.80 3.56 13.04
CA PRO A 171 -0.62 3.56 12.76
C PRO A 171 -1.43 3.25 14.03
N PRO A 172 -2.51 3.98 14.34
CA PRO A 172 -3.43 3.57 15.38
C PRO A 172 -4.08 2.23 15.01
N ALA A 173 -4.33 1.40 16.01
CA ALA A 173 -4.90 0.07 15.86
C ALA A 173 -6.06 -0.13 16.86
N PRO A 174 -7.28 0.31 16.53
CA PRO A 174 -8.43 0.09 17.41
C PRO A 174 -8.71 -1.42 17.57
N PRO A 175 -9.08 -1.86 18.79
CA PRO A 175 -9.45 -3.26 19.03
C PRO A 175 -10.85 -3.55 18.48
N ILE A 176 -11.17 -4.83 18.36
CA ILE A 176 -12.51 -5.30 18.01
C ILE A 176 -13.06 -6.20 19.10
N THR A 177 -14.39 -6.29 19.19
CA THR A 177 -15.04 -7.12 20.21
C THR A 177 -15.39 -8.51 19.66
N LEU A 178 -14.92 -9.55 20.33
CA LEU A 178 -15.30 -10.94 20.10
C LEU A 178 -16.34 -11.36 21.14
N THR A 179 -17.48 -11.89 20.68
CA THR A 179 -18.50 -12.48 21.55
C THR A 179 -18.65 -13.96 21.22
N VAL A 180 -18.39 -14.81 22.22
CA VAL A 180 -18.55 -16.26 22.13
C VAL A 180 -19.82 -16.65 22.88
N GLN A 181 -20.68 -17.46 22.25
CA GLN A 181 -21.98 -17.88 22.81
C GLN A 181 -22.30 -19.35 22.56
#